data_AF-A0A285IFJ4-F1
#
_entry.id   AF-A0A285IFJ4-F1
#
_cell.length_a   1.000
_cell.length_b   1.000
_cell.length_c   1.000
_cell.angle_alpha   90.00
_cell.angle_beta   90.00
_cell.angle_gamma   90.00
#
_symmetry.space_group_name_H-M   'P 1'
#
loop_
_entity.id
_entity.type
_entity.pdbx_description
1 polymer ?
#
loop_
_entity_poly.entity_id
_entity_poly.type
_entity_poly.pdbx_seq_one_letter_code
_entity_poly.pdbx_strand_id
1 'polypeptide(L)'
;MALAELSILADFLHTGTQNAGTLYQPAAATGNGELDADEVAEIAYVEIVSPVSGGTTEDLDSVYLVIDGKSTQNLVNMSGRDDRATNPVRRHTLMNDSNTEFIFFGKNIVDSLRDPVPALSNTTFKAGNKITIITKAGSSNVTADYRVRVWGYKYDSAMLQRFPSRTMPGNFTIRDTRTGRDISVPFPETEISINNWSLLPGGVDQDKPSINPFLRFATNSSATTANTPYEFRFDLQNVEDNNKDLRFGYDVENKLFVARGLGARSHTNLRYIWFDLDGEERPADRFTVTENLNPILFGKGTPEFPADLPLYLPIPQFSINDLIVYREKGVVKMQDNGTSIPTDGVTVALLGTEIDLGGKI
;
A
#
# COMPACT_ATOMS: atom_id res chain seq x y z
N MET A 1 -26.16 15.89 12.42
CA MET A 1 -25.22 15.29 13.38
C MET A 1 -23.89 15.24 12.67
N ALA A 2 -22.90 16.03 13.08
CA ALA A 2 -21.61 16.06 12.39
C ALA A 2 -20.81 14.80 12.77
N LEU A 3 -20.60 13.93 11.79
CA LEU A 3 -19.62 12.85 11.86
C LEU A 3 -18.23 13.45 11.60
N ALA A 4 -17.16 12.75 11.97
CA ALA A 4 -15.80 13.23 11.75
C ALA A 4 -15.57 13.57 10.26
N GLU A 5 -14.91 14.69 10.01
CA GLU A 5 -14.58 15.14 8.66
C GLU A 5 -13.17 14.67 8.28
N LEU A 6 -12.99 14.38 6.99
CA LEU A 6 -11.68 14.05 6.46
C LEU A 6 -10.77 15.28 6.60
N SER A 7 -9.66 15.11 7.29
CA SER A 7 -8.72 16.19 7.62
C SER A 7 -7.28 15.70 7.57
N ILE A 8 -6.33 16.64 7.60
CA ILE A 8 -4.90 16.33 7.75
C ILE A 8 -4.67 15.96 9.21
N LEU A 9 -4.21 14.74 9.44
CA LEU A 9 -3.84 14.22 10.76
C LEU A 9 -2.37 14.53 11.10
N ALA A 10 -1.50 14.60 10.09
CA ALA A 10 -0.11 15.00 10.24
C ALA A 10 0.46 15.53 8.93
N ASP A 11 1.43 16.45 9.00
CA ASP A 11 2.02 17.11 7.84
C ASP A 11 3.53 17.33 8.04
N PHE A 12 4.34 16.51 7.38
CA PHE A 12 5.79 16.52 7.51
C PHE A 12 6.42 17.16 6.27
N LEU A 13 7.08 18.30 6.46
CA LEU A 13 7.96 18.92 5.46
C LEU A 13 9.41 18.59 5.81
N HIS A 14 10.14 17.98 4.88
CA HIS A 14 11.58 17.86 4.97
C HIS A 14 12.22 18.99 4.15
N THR A 15 13.22 19.65 4.72
CA THR A 15 14.03 20.65 4.04
C THR A 15 15.52 20.32 4.16
N GLY A 16 16.29 20.74 3.17
CA GLY A 16 17.72 20.46 3.11
C GLY A 16 18.04 19.06 2.59
N THR A 17 19.30 18.64 2.76
CA THR A 17 19.81 17.38 2.18
C THR A 17 19.63 16.19 3.10
N GLN A 18 18.94 15.16 2.60
CA GLN A 18 18.99 13.81 3.15
C GLN A 18 20.03 13.00 2.36
N ASN A 19 21.05 12.52 3.06
CA ASN A 19 22.14 11.77 2.43
C ASN A 19 21.66 10.39 1.95
N ALA A 20 22.27 9.89 0.87
CA ALA A 20 22.01 8.55 0.33
C ALA A 20 22.04 7.47 1.42
N GLY A 21 21.08 6.55 1.38
CA GLY A 21 20.93 5.43 2.31
C GLY A 21 20.46 5.81 3.73
N THR A 22 20.25 7.09 4.02
CA THR A 22 19.87 7.54 5.38
C THR A 22 18.36 7.64 5.55
N LEU A 23 17.91 7.49 6.79
CA LEU A 23 16.51 7.65 7.18
C LEU A 23 16.27 9.07 7.73
N TYR A 24 15.15 9.68 7.34
CA TYR A 24 14.58 10.82 8.04
C TYR A 24 13.43 10.33 8.92
N GLN A 25 13.52 10.64 10.21
CA GLN A 25 12.62 10.13 11.26
C GLN A 25 12.22 11.29 12.19
N PRO A 26 11.32 12.19 11.75
CA PRO A 26 10.88 13.30 12.59
C PRO A 26 10.11 12.84 13.83
N ALA A 27 10.11 13.67 14.86
CA ALA A 27 9.18 13.53 15.97
C ALA A 27 7.75 13.80 15.48
N ALA A 28 6.75 13.18 16.11
CA ALA A 28 5.34 13.40 15.78
C ALA A 28 4.95 14.89 15.87
N ALA A 29 5.43 15.60 16.91
CA ALA A 29 5.24 17.03 17.08
C ALA A 29 5.72 17.88 15.88
N THR A 30 6.76 17.45 15.16
CA THR A 30 7.26 18.17 13.97
C THR A 30 6.21 18.26 12.87
N GLY A 31 5.34 17.25 12.75
CA GLY A 31 4.25 17.21 11.78
C GLY A 31 2.86 17.42 12.37
N ASN A 32 2.75 17.86 13.63
CA ASN A 32 1.47 17.92 14.36
C ASN A 32 0.73 16.57 14.42
N GLY A 33 1.46 15.46 14.47
CA GLY A 33 0.89 14.11 14.50
C GLY A 33 0.58 13.57 15.90
N GLU A 34 0.53 14.42 16.92
CA GLU A 34 0.16 14.04 18.29
C GLU A 34 -1.36 14.20 18.49
N LEU A 35 -1.97 13.23 19.16
CA LEU A 35 -3.39 13.21 19.50
C LEU A 35 -3.58 13.55 20.98
N ASP A 36 -4.69 14.21 21.31
CA ASP A 36 -5.06 14.44 22.71
C ASP A 36 -5.45 13.12 23.39
N ALA A 37 -5.39 13.09 24.72
CA ALA A 37 -5.60 11.85 25.50
C ALA A 37 -6.99 11.23 25.35
N ASP A 38 -7.99 12.02 24.95
CA ASP A 38 -9.36 11.57 24.68
C ASP A 38 -9.68 11.49 23.18
N GLU A 39 -8.65 11.50 22.32
CA GLU A 39 -8.74 11.40 20.88
C GLU A 39 -8.09 10.13 20.32
N VAL A 40 -8.67 9.64 19.25
CA VAL A 40 -8.09 8.58 18.41
C VAL A 40 -8.29 8.94 16.94
N ALA A 41 -7.45 8.39 16.06
CA ALA A 41 -7.55 8.68 14.64
C ALA A 41 -7.50 7.42 13.79
N GLU A 42 -8.20 7.45 12.65
CA GLU A 42 -7.98 6.48 11.58
C GLU A 42 -7.35 7.15 10.36
N ILE A 43 -6.26 6.58 9.87
CA ILE A 43 -5.52 7.07 8.71
C ILE A 43 -6.14 6.45 7.46
N ALA A 44 -6.74 7.31 6.65
CA ALA A 44 -7.41 6.92 5.41
C ALA A 44 -6.41 6.75 4.26
N TYR A 45 -5.48 7.69 4.11
CA TYR A 45 -4.45 7.67 3.08
C TYR A 45 -3.27 8.59 3.42
N VAL A 46 -2.21 8.48 2.62
CA VAL A 46 -1.06 9.39 2.62
C VAL A 46 -0.95 10.07 1.26
N GLU A 47 -0.51 11.33 1.24
CA GLU A 47 -0.06 12.05 0.06
C GLU A 47 1.42 12.37 0.17
N ILE A 48 2.14 12.22 -0.93
CA ILE A 48 3.57 12.49 -1.04
C ILE A 48 3.76 13.53 -2.15
N VAL A 49 4.35 14.66 -1.78
CA VAL A 49 4.95 15.61 -2.71
C VAL A 49 6.40 15.19 -2.87
N SER A 50 6.69 14.47 -3.96
CA SER A 50 8.01 13.93 -4.25
C SER A 50 9.06 15.03 -4.47
N PRO A 51 10.33 14.78 -4.09
CA PRO A 51 11.41 15.73 -4.35
C PRO A 51 11.80 15.73 -5.83
N VAL A 52 11.80 16.92 -6.43
CA VAL A 52 12.22 17.16 -7.82
C VAL A 52 13.15 18.37 -7.85
N SER A 53 14.37 18.19 -8.35
CA SER A 53 15.39 19.24 -8.46
C SER A 53 15.69 19.53 -9.92
N GLY A 54 15.45 20.77 -10.37
CA GLY A 54 15.70 21.17 -11.77
C GLY A 54 14.94 20.32 -12.81
N GLY A 55 13.77 19.78 -12.45
CA GLY A 55 12.99 18.87 -13.29
C GLY A 55 13.43 17.40 -13.26
N THR A 56 14.47 17.07 -12.48
CA THR A 56 14.97 15.69 -12.30
C THR A 56 14.40 15.08 -11.03
N THR A 57 13.88 13.86 -11.14
CA THR A 57 13.41 13.05 -10.01
C THR A 57 14.57 12.67 -9.09
N GLU A 58 14.41 12.87 -7.78
CA GLU A 58 15.39 12.43 -6.78
C GLU A 58 14.97 11.13 -6.08
N ASP A 59 15.93 10.46 -5.43
CA ASP A 59 15.79 9.08 -4.95
C ASP A 59 15.18 8.97 -3.55
N LEU A 60 13.98 9.51 -3.35
CA LEU A 60 13.19 9.25 -2.15
C LEU A 60 12.56 7.85 -2.25
N ASP A 61 13.35 6.83 -1.92
CA ASP A 61 13.04 5.44 -2.20
C ASP A 61 11.78 4.95 -1.47
N SER A 62 11.75 5.06 -0.14
CA SER A 62 10.69 4.45 0.69
C SER A 62 10.06 5.50 1.62
N VAL A 63 8.74 5.44 1.79
CA VAL A 63 7.95 6.23 2.73
C VAL A 63 6.95 5.30 3.43
N TYR A 64 6.96 5.28 4.76
CA TYR A 64 6.03 4.45 5.54
C TYR A 64 5.66 5.11 6.87
N LEU A 65 4.57 4.64 7.46
CA LEU A 65 4.04 5.18 8.71
C LEU A 65 4.72 4.50 9.91
N VAL A 66 4.81 5.25 10.99
CA VAL A 66 5.06 4.72 12.34
C VAL A 66 3.94 5.21 13.22
N ILE A 67 3.18 4.28 13.76
CA ILE A 67 1.95 4.54 14.50
C ILE A 67 2.15 4.04 15.92
N ASP A 68 1.98 4.93 16.89
CA ASP A 68 2.19 4.64 18.31
C ASP A 68 3.58 4.02 18.61
N GLY A 69 4.57 4.34 17.78
CA GLY A 69 5.95 3.86 17.87
C GLY A 69 6.22 2.53 17.15
N LYS A 70 5.22 1.95 16.48
CA LYS A 70 5.35 0.72 15.70
C LYS A 70 5.42 1.02 14.21
N SER A 71 6.45 0.50 13.55
CA SER A 71 6.61 0.62 12.09
C SER A 71 5.56 -0.20 11.36
N THR A 72 5.01 0.37 10.28
CA THR A 72 4.11 -0.32 9.36
C THR A 72 4.80 -0.75 8.07
N GLN A 73 6.13 -0.62 7.95
CA GLN A 73 6.86 -0.80 6.67
C GLN A 73 6.61 -2.17 6.01
N ASN A 74 6.46 -3.22 6.83
CA ASN A 74 6.17 -4.56 6.35
C ASN A 74 4.76 -4.70 5.75
N LEU A 75 3.83 -3.82 6.10
CA LEU A 75 2.45 -3.79 5.59
C LEU A 75 2.32 -2.78 4.45
N VAL A 76 2.75 -1.55 4.70
CA VAL A 76 2.67 -0.42 3.78
C VAL A 76 4.05 0.22 3.62
N ASN A 77 4.62 0.07 2.43
CA ASN A 77 5.82 0.75 1.97
C ASN A 77 5.51 1.44 0.64
N MET A 78 5.51 2.77 0.66
CA MET A 78 5.18 3.62 -0.47
C MET A 78 6.46 4.12 -1.14
N SER A 79 6.44 4.28 -2.46
CA SER A 79 7.54 4.93 -3.16
C SER A 79 7.36 6.44 -3.12
N GLY A 80 8.42 7.15 -2.72
CA GLY A 80 8.46 8.61 -2.66
C GLY A 80 9.02 9.28 -3.93
N ARG A 81 9.57 8.51 -4.88
CA ARG A 81 10.11 9.06 -6.14
C ARG A 81 9.01 9.55 -7.06
N ASP A 82 9.24 10.67 -7.73
CA ASP A 82 8.24 11.33 -8.59
C ASP A 82 7.73 10.44 -9.74
N ASP A 83 8.64 9.77 -10.44
CA ASP A 83 8.34 8.91 -11.59
C ASP A 83 7.46 7.70 -11.21
N ARG A 84 7.62 7.18 -10.00
CA ARG A 84 6.94 5.97 -9.50
C ARG A 84 6.24 6.18 -8.16
N ALA A 85 5.68 7.37 -7.94
CA ALA A 85 4.96 7.68 -6.70
C ALA A 85 3.72 6.78 -6.58
N THR A 86 3.61 6.01 -5.49
CA THR A 86 2.38 5.21 -5.24
C THR A 86 1.25 6.09 -4.72
N ASN A 87 1.60 7.15 -3.98
CA ASN A 87 0.67 8.02 -3.28
C ASN A 87 0.97 9.50 -3.58
N PRO A 88 0.85 9.95 -4.84
CA PRO A 88 1.09 11.34 -5.21
C PRO A 88 0.01 12.27 -4.63
N VAL A 89 0.12 13.57 -4.88
CA VAL A 89 -0.92 14.54 -4.50
C VAL A 89 -2.23 14.20 -5.20
N ARG A 90 -3.33 14.06 -4.44
CA ARG A 90 -4.63 13.61 -4.96
C ARG A 90 -5.16 14.51 -6.08
N ARG A 91 -4.98 15.83 -5.96
CA ARG A 91 -5.40 16.80 -6.99
C ARG A 91 -4.71 16.59 -8.35
N HIS A 92 -3.54 15.96 -8.34
CA HIS A 92 -2.74 15.69 -9.53
C HIS A 92 -2.95 14.26 -10.06
N THR A 93 -3.83 13.49 -9.41
CA THR A 93 -4.10 12.11 -9.79
C THR A 93 -5.31 12.06 -10.72
N LEU A 94 -5.12 11.53 -11.93
CA LEU A 94 -6.21 11.27 -12.86
C LEU A 94 -6.91 9.97 -12.46
N MET A 95 -8.20 10.09 -12.19
CA MET A 95 -9.11 8.96 -12.04
C MET A 95 -9.76 8.75 -13.41
N ASN A 96 -9.37 7.71 -14.14
CA ASN A 96 -9.68 7.56 -15.56
C ASN A 96 -10.82 6.56 -15.83
N ASP A 97 -11.26 5.80 -14.82
CA ASP A 97 -12.33 4.81 -14.96
C ASP A 97 -13.02 4.51 -13.60
N SER A 98 -13.99 3.58 -13.61
CA SER A 98 -14.70 3.13 -12.41
C SER A 98 -13.83 2.31 -11.44
N ASN A 99 -12.58 2.00 -11.80
CA ASN A 99 -11.68 1.09 -11.08
C ASN A 99 -10.37 1.79 -10.64
N THR A 100 -10.19 3.07 -10.96
CA THR A 100 -9.02 3.89 -10.62
C THR A 100 -9.44 4.94 -9.60
N GLU A 101 -9.45 4.51 -8.34
CA GLU A 101 -9.61 5.41 -7.21
C GLU A 101 -8.24 5.82 -6.66
N PHE A 102 -8.18 6.99 -6.02
CA PHE A 102 -7.04 7.33 -5.19
C PHE A 102 -6.81 6.24 -4.15
N ILE A 103 -5.56 5.97 -3.77
CA ILE A 103 -5.27 4.85 -2.87
C ILE A 103 -5.71 5.19 -1.44
N PHE A 104 -6.82 4.57 -1.03
CA PHE A 104 -7.25 4.51 0.36
C PHE A 104 -6.88 3.15 0.96
N PHE A 105 -6.38 3.18 2.19
CA PHE A 105 -6.06 1.96 2.94
C PHE A 105 -7.31 1.14 3.25
N GLY A 106 -8.45 1.80 3.47
CA GLY A 106 -9.76 1.19 3.70
C GLY A 106 -10.85 2.26 3.77
N LYS A 107 -12.09 1.85 4.06
CA LYS A 107 -13.19 2.76 4.39
C LYS A 107 -13.08 3.23 5.84
N ASN A 108 -13.56 4.45 6.10
CA ASN A 108 -13.70 4.93 7.47
C ASN A 108 -14.66 4.04 8.27
N ILE A 109 -14.53 4.06 9.59
CA ILE A 109 -15.24 3.12 10.48
C ILE A 109 -16.76 3.27 10.40
N VAL A 110 -17.27 4.48 10.14
CA VAL A 110 -18.71 4.75 10.08
C VAL A 110 -19.33 4.15 8.81
N ASP A 111 -18.62 4.25 7.68
CA ASP A 111 -19.07 3.70 6.41
C ASP A 111 -18.84 2.19 6.34
N SER A 112 -17.73 1.68 6.89
CA SER A 112 -17.43 0.24 6.90
C SER A 112 -18.46 -0.56 7.69
N LEU A 113 -19.01 0.00 8.77
CA LEU A 113 -20.06 -0.65 9.58
C LEU A 113 -21.36 -0.93 8.81
N ARG A 114 -21.52 -0.36 7.60
CA ARG A 114 -22.66 -0.62 6.71
C ARG A 114 -22.38 -1.72 5.69
N ASP A 115 -21.12 -2.14 5.55
CA ASP A 115 -20.75 -3.20 4.62
C ASP A 115 -21.10 -4.58 5.17
N PRO A 116 -21.26 -5.61 4.30
CA PRO A 116 -21.52 -6.99 4.73
C PRO A 116 -20.42 -7.57 5.63
N VAL A 117 -19.17 -7.12 5.45
CA VAL A 117 -18.01 -7.56 6.24
C VAL A 117 -17.21 -6.32 6.69
N PRO A 118 -17.65 -5.64 7.77
CA PRO A 118 -17.03 -4.38 8.21
C PRO A 118 -15.54 -4.49 8.53
N ALA A 119 -15.12 -5.62 9.11
CA ALA A 119 -13.73 -5.82 9.49
C ALA A 119 -12.78 -5.89 8.28
N LEU A 120 -13.26 -6.36 7.13
CA LEU A 120 -12.48 -6.43 5.90
C LEU A 120 -12.42 -5.09 5.17
N SER A 121 -13.42 -4.22 5.35
CA SER A 121 -13.44 -2.91 4.70
C SER A 121 -12.83 -1.79 5.55
N ASN A 122 -12.76 -1.92 6.88
CA ASN A 122 -12.16 -0.92 7.78
C ASN A 122 -10.65 -1.09 8.00
N THR A 123 -9.88 -1.30 6.93
CA THR A 123 -8.43 -1.48 6.98
C THR A 123 -7.64 -0.16 7.08
N THR A 124 -8.29 0.96 7.41
CA THR A 124 -7.57 2.21 7.74
C THR A 124 -6.66 1.97 8.93
N PHE A 125 -5.47 2.56 8.97
CA PHE A 125 -4.61 2.38 10.14
C PHE A 125 -5.19 3.08 11.36
N LYS A 126 -5.02 2.51 12.55
CA LYS A 126 -5.58 3.03 13.80
C LYS A 126 -4.47 3.61 14.68
N ALA A 127 -4.54 4.91 14.95
CA ALA A 127 -3.61 5.63 15.82
C ALA A 127 -4.31 6.04 17.12
N GLY A 128 -3.73 5.67 18.27
CA GLY A 128 -4.24 6.00 19.59
C GLY A 128 -3.54 7.18 20.26
N ASN A 129 -2.33 7.55 19.82
CA ASN A 129 -1.54 8.61 20.46
C ASN A 129 -0.74 9.43 19.45
N LYS A 130 0.05 8.77 18.59
CA LYS A 130 0.99 9.48 17.71
C LYS A 130 1.10 8.85 16.33
N ILE A 131 1.21 9.74 15.35
CA ILE A 131 1.45 9.45 13.95
C ILE A 131 2.79 10.09 13.58
N THR A 132 3.71 9.30 13.05
CA THR A 132 4.90 9.82 12.38
C THR A 132 5.16 9.05 11.09
N ILE A 133 6.14 9.51 10.33
CA ILE A 133 6.59 8.93 9.07
C ILE A 133 8.07 8.62 9.17
N ILE A 134 8.50 7.64 8.39
CA ILE A 134 9.91 7.47 8.07
C ILE A 134 10.05 7.53 6.56
N THR A 135 11.07 8.27 6.10
CA THR A 135 11.49 8.24 4.71
C THR A 135 12.92 7.73 4.59
N LYS A 136 13.23 7.02 3.51
CA LYS A 136 14.58 6.53 3.18
C LYS A 136 15.02 7.16 1.86
N ALA A 137 16.18 7.81 1.86
CA ALA A 137 16.88 8.13 0.62
C ALA A 137 17.53 6.85 0.08
N GLY A 138 17.43 6.63 -1.23
CA GLY A 138 17.99 5.48 -1.91
C GLY A 138 19.50 5.61 -2.13
N SER A 139 19.93 5.25 -3.33
CA SER A 139 21.35 5.24 -3.75
C SER A 139 21.96 6.63 -3.92
N SER A 140 21.14 7.68 -4.05
CA SER A 140 21.59 9.06 -4.20
C SER A 140 20.97 9.97 -3.14
N ASN A 141 21.58 11.15 -2.97
CA ASN A 141 21.08 12.17 -2.04
C ASN A 141 19.73 12.71 -2.53
N VAL A 142 18.87 13.03 -1.57
CA VAL A 142 17.68 13.86 -1.79
C VAL A 142 18.01 15.27 -1.32
N THR A 143 18.07 16.21 -2.25
CA THR A 143 18.48 17.60 -2.01
C THR A 143 17.33 18.60 -2.13
N ALA A 144 16.27 18.24 -2.85
CA ALA A 144 15.05 19.01 -2.91
C ALA A 144 14.14 18.73 -1.72
N ASP A 145 13.34 19.73 -1.36
CA ASP A 145 12.31 19.59 -0.34
C ASP A 145 11.24 18.59 -0.79
N TYR A 146 10.69 17.86 0.17
CA TYR A 146 9.55 16.97 -0.05
C TYR A 146 8.60 17.03 1.13
N ARG A 147 7.34 16.64 0.90
CA ARG A 147 6.28 16.74 1.90
C ARG A 147 5.45 15.47 1.95
N VAL A 148 5.17 15.00 3.16
CA VAL A 148 4.31 13.83 3.39
C VAL A 148 3.13 14.28 4.26
N ARG A 149 1.90 14.14 3.73
CA ARG A 149 0.67 14.45 4.45
C ARG A 149 -0.10 13.19 4.75
N VAL A 150 -0.51 13.04 6.00
CA VAL A 150 -1.34 11.94 6.46
C VAL A 150 -2.76 12.45 6.59
N TRP A 151 -3.70 11.83 5.89
CA TRP A 151 -5.11 12.21 5.87
C TRP A 151 -5.96 11.14 6.52
N GLY A 152 -7.01 11.58 7.22
CA GLY A 152 -7.90 10.65 7.90
C GLY A 152 -8.96 11.36 8.73
N TYR A 153 -9.45 10.64 9.73
CA TYR A 153 -10.55 11.08 10.58
C TYR A 153 -10.10 10.99 12.04
N LYS A 154 -10.44 12.03 12.80
CA LYS A 154 -10.18 12.12 14.24
C LYS A 154 -11.48 12.01 15.01
N TYR A 155 -11.47 11.24 16.09
CA TYR A 155 -12.63 10.96 16.93
C TYR A 155 -12.30 11.23 18.38
N ASP A 156 -13.15 12.02 19.03
CA ASP A 156 -13.16 12.11 20.48
C ASP A 156 -14.08 11.04 21.09
N SER A 157 -13.98 10.86 22.40
CA SER A 157 -14.82 9.92 23.16
C SER A 157 -16.33 10.13 22.92
N ALA A 158 -16.79 11.39 22.80
CA ALA A 158 -18.21 11.72 22.63
C ALA A 158 -18.71 11.41 21.21
N MET A 159 -17.86 11.52 20.19
CA MET A 159 -18.16 11.13 18.81
C MET A 159 -18.32 9.62 18.70
N LEU A 160 -17.43 8.84 19.32
CA LEU A 160 -17.52 7.38 19.30
C LEU A 160 -18.86 6.90 19.88
N GLN A 161 -19.39 7.55 20.93
CA GLN A 161 -20.69 7.23 21.55
C GLN A 161 -21.88 7.41 20.59
N ARG A 162 -21.71 8.14 19.50
CA ARG A 162 -22.76 8.42 18.51
C ARG A 162 -22.76 7.43 17.34
N PHE A 163 -21.80 6.51 17.30
CA PHE A 163 -21.72 5.53 16.22
C PHE A 163 -22.94 4.59 16.23
N PRO A 164 -23.41 4.16 15.04
CA PRO A 164 -24.59 3.30 14.93
C PRO A 164 -24.37 1.92 15.55
N SER A 165 -23.12 1.45 15.57
CA SER A 165 -22.68 0.28 16.32
C SER A 165 -21.54 0.69 17.25
N ARG A 166 -21.50 0.08 18.43
CA ARG A 166 -20.44 0.25 19.43
C ARG A 166 -19.39 -0.86 19.33
N THR A 167 -19.53 -1.73 18.34
CA THR A 167 -18.75 -2.96 18.21
C THR A 167 -18.42 -3.21 16.75
N MET A 168 -17.17 -3.57 16.49
CA MET A 168 -16.72 -4.15 15.23
C MET A 168 -17.11 -5.63 15.22
N PRO A 169 -18.01 -6.07 14.31
CA PRO A 169 -18.43 -7.46 14.26
C PRO A 169 -17.26 -8.42 14.07
N GLY A 170 -17.32 -9.56 14.74
CA GLY A 170 -16.31 -10.61 14.67
C GLY A 170 -16.41 -11.49 13.42
N ASN A 171 -15.97 -12.74 13.58
CA ASN A 171 -15.95 -13.85 12.62
C ASN A 171 -16.69 -13.63 11.29
N PHE A 172 -15.97 -13.77 10.18
CA PHE A 172 -16.54 -13.67 8.84
C PHE A 172 -15.93 -14.70 7.89
N THR A 173 -16.52 -14.83 6.71
CA THR A 173 -16.05 -15.72 5.65
C THR A 173 -15.72 -14.92 4.41
N ILE A 174 -14.57 -15.20 3.80
CA ILE A 174 -14.21 -14.72 2.47
C ILE A 174 -14.39 -15.86 1.49
N ARG A 175 -15.08 -15.61 0.37
CA ARG A 175 -15.22 -16.58 -0.70
C ARG A 175 -14.17 -16.32 -1.77
N ASP A 176 -13.29 -17.29 -1.98
CA ASP A 176 -12.44 -17.35 -3.17
C ASP A 176 -13.30 -17.81 -4.36
N THR A 177 -13.59 -16.89 -5.27
CA THR A 177 -14.42 -17.15 -6.46
C THR A 177 -13.70 -18.02 -7.49
N ARG A 178 -12.36 -18.00 -7.50
CA ARG A 178 -11.52 -18.80 -8.41
C ARG A 178 -11.55 -20.27 -8.01
N THR A 179 -11.34 -20.60 -6.74
CA THR A 179 -11.32 -22.01 -6.28
C THR A 179 -12.68 -22.48 -5.75
N GLY A 180 -13.63 -21.57 -5.55
CA GLY A 180 -14.91 -21.84 -4.89
C GLY A 180 -14.79 -22.11 -3.39
N ARG A 181 -13.65 -21.80 -2.76
CA ARG A 181 -13.38 -22.09 -1.34
C ARG A 181 -13.92 -20.96 -0.46
N ASP A 182 -14.58 -21.35 0.62
CA ASP A 182 -14.95 -20.44 1.70
C ASP A 182 -13.86 -20.47 2.78
N ILE A 183 -13.31 -19.30 3.12
CA ILE A 183 -12.21 -19.11 4.06
C ILE A 183 -12.76 -18.41 5.30
N SER A 184 -12.86 -19.13 6.41
CA SER A 184 -13.31 -18.57 7.68
C SER A 184 -12.19 -17.81 8.38
N VAL A 185 -12.46 -16.55 8.73
CA VAL A 185 -11.57 -15.68 9.49
C VAL A 185 -12.15 -15.49 10.88
N PRO A 186 -11.57 -16.09 11.94
CA PRO A 186 -12.12 -16.03 13.29
C PRO A 186 -11.72 -14.72 14.01
N PHE A 187 -12.08 -13.57 13.45
CA PHE A 187 -11.75 -12.27 14.03
C PHE A 187 -12.56 -12.01 15.31
N PRO A 188 -11.93 -11.62 16.43
CA PRO A 188 -12.66 -11.36 17.67
C PRO A 188 -13.55 -10.13 17.50
N GLU A 189 -14.79 -10.26 17.99
CA GLU A 189 -15.65 -9.10 18.15
C GLU A 189 -14.98 -8.10 19.10
N THR A 190 -14.86 -6.83 18.68
CA THR A 190 -14.07 -5.81 19.39
C THR A 190 -14.91 -4.56 19.63
N GLU A 191 -14.98 -4.10 20.87
CA GLU A 191 -15.65 -2.84 21.19
C GLU A 191 -14.93 -1.64 20.55
N ILE A 192 -15.70 -0.74 19.94
CA ILE A 192 -15.20 0.51 19.36
C ILE A 192 -15.11 1.56 20.47
N SER A 193 -13.92 1.68 21.04
CA SER A 193 -13.59 2.62 22.10
C SER A 193 -12.16 3.14 21.95
N ILE A 194 -11.82 4.21 22.67
CA ILE A 194 -10.44 4.74 22.71
C ILE A 194 -9.46 3.66 23.17
N ASN A 195 -9.83 2.90 24.20
CA ASN A 195 -8.96 1.89 24.82
C ASN A 195 -8.68 0.69 23.91
N ASN A 196 -9.61 0.36 23.02
CA ASN A 196 -9.49 -0.78 22.11
C ASN A 196 -9.17 -0.36 20.67
N TRP A 197 -8.89 0.92 20.43
CA TRP A 197 -8.77 1.47 19.09
C TRP A 197 -7.67 0.79 18.27
N SER A 198 -6.53 0.51 18.88
CA SER A 198 -5.40 -0.16 18.24
C SER A 198 -5.59 -1.68 18.05
N LEU A 199 -6.68 -2.26 18.57
CA LEU A 199 -7.09 -3.66 18.38
C LEU A 199 -8.09 -3.83 17.22
N LEU A 200 -8.62 -2.74 16.67
CA LEU A 200 -9.49 -2.78 15.50
C LEU A 200 -8.70 -3.16 14.24
N PRO A 201 -9.36 -3.58 13.14
CA PRO A 201 -8.71 -3.78 11.84
C PRO A 201 -7.87 -2.57 11.41
N GLY A 202 -6.66 -2.83 10.89
CA GLY A 202 -5.61 -1.84 10.63
C GLY A 202 -4.91 -1.29 11.89
N GLY A 203 -5.25 -1.75 13.09
CA GLY A 203 -4.58 -1.40 14.32
C GLY A 203 -3.27 -2.17 14.53
N VAL A 204 -2.30 -1.51 15.16
CA VAL A 204 -0.94 -2.03 15.35
C VAL A 204 -0.79 -2.96 16.57
N ASP A 205 -1.84 -3.14 17.36
CA ASP A 205 -1.89 -3.99 18.56
C ASP A 205 -2.82 -5.20 18.39
N GLN A 206 -3.34 -5.46 17.19
CA GLN A 206 -4.20 -6.61 16.92
C GLN A 206 -3.51 -7.93 17.31
N ASP A 207 -4.22 -8.74 18.08
CA ASP A 207 -3.94 -10.18 18.19
C ASP A 207 -4.24 -10.89 16.86
N LYS A 208 -3.78 -12.13 16.72
CA LYS A 208 -4.12 -12.94 15.54
C LYS A 208 -5.53 -13.54 15.70
N PRO A 209 -6.39 -13.49 14.66
CA PRO A 209 -6.09 -13.00 13.32
C PRO A 209 -6.01 -11.46 13.24
N SER A 210 -4.97 -10.94 12.57
CA SER A 210 -4.80 -9.49 12.36
C SER A 210 -5.10 -9.12 10.91
N ILE A 211 -5.88 -8.07 10.69
CA ILE A 211 -6.32 -7.62 9.37
C ILE A 211 -5.69 -6.25 9.11
N ASN A 212 -4.92 -6.10 8.04
CA ASN A 212 -4.16 -4.88 7.79
C ASN A 212 -4.18 -4.46 6.32
N PRO A 213 -4.12 -3.16 6.03
CA PRO A 213 -3.92 -2.70 4.66
C PRO A 213 -2.54 -3.15 4.19
N PHE A 214 -2.42 -3.43 2.89
CA PHE A 214 -1.16 -3.80 2.27
C PHE A 214 -0.91 -2.90 1.06
N LEU A 215 0.28 -2.31 1.01
CA LEU A 215 0.76 -1.59 -0.16
C LEU A 215 2.28 -1.74 -0.24
N ARG A 216 2.77 -2.32 -1.32
CA ARG A 216 4.21 -2.54 -1.48
C ARG A 216 4.62 -2.28 -2.92
N PHE A 217 5.71 -1.55 -3.10
CA PHE A 217 6.37 -1.45 -4.40
C PHE A 217 7.64 -2.29 -4.43
N ALA A 218 8.04 -2.69 -5.64
CA ALA A 218 9.26 -3.42 -5.89
C ALA A 218 9.92 -2.91 -7.17
N THR A 219 11.24 -2.82 -7.16
CA THR A 219 12.06 -2.45 -8.32
C THR A 219 13.05 -3.57 -8.56
N ASN A 220 13.30 -3.89 -9.83
CA ASN A 220 14.22 -4.97 -10.18
C ASN A 220 15.67 -4.59 -9.79
N SER A 221 16.22 -5.30 -8.81
CA SER A 221 17.60 -5.08 -8.31
C SER A 221 18.64 -5.73 -9.23
N SER A 222 18.24 -6.70 -10.05
CA SER A 222 19.08 -7.34 -11.06
C SER A 222 18.49 -7.15 -12.46
N ALA A 223 19.36 -7.22 -13.47
CA ALA A 223 18.91 -7.17 -14.87
C ALA A 223 18.12 -8.43 -15.22
N THR A 224 17.09 -8.30 -16.07
CA THR A 224 16.31 -9.47 -16.52
C THR A 224 17.14 -10.33 -17.47
N THR A 225 16.80 -11.61 -17.55
CA THR A 225 17.30 -12.49 -18.60
C THR A 225 16.27 -12.56 -19.72
N ALA A 226 16.72 -12.33 -20.96
CA ALA A 226 15.85 -12.26 -22.13
C ALA A 226 14.85 -13.44 -22.20
N ASN A 227 13.58 -13.12 -22.41
CA ASN A 227 12.46 -14.05 -22.48
C ASN A 227 12.29 -14.97 -21.25
N THR A 228 12.92 -14.66 -20.12
CA THR A 228 12.81 -15.46 -18.89
C THR A 228 11.95 -14.71 -17.87
N PRO A 229 10.98 -15.38 -17.21
CA PRO A 229 10.22 -14.75 -16.14
C PRO A 229 11.14 -14.23 -15.02
N TYR A 230 10.95 -12.97 -14.66
CA TYR A 230 11.59 -12.32 -13.54
C TYR A 230 10.63 -12.29 -12.35
N GLU A 231 11.06 -12.79 -11.21
CA GLU A 231 10.27 -12.82 -9.98
C GLU A 231 10.77 -11.72 -9.02
N PHE A 232 9.86 -10.86 -8.56
CA PHE A 232 10.18 -9.80 -7.58
C PHE A 232 10.38 -10.38 -6.19
N ARG A 233 11.54 -11.01 -5.97
CA ARG A 233 11.85 -11.85 -4.80
C ARG A 233 13.13 -11.42 -4.11
N PHE A 234 13.06 -11.29 -2.78
CA PHE A 234 14.22 -10.87 -2.00
C PHE A 234 15.26 -11.99 -1.87
N ASP A 235 14.80 -13.24 -1.71
CA ASP A 235 15.69 -14.41 -1.61
C ASP A 235 16.48 -14.71 -2.89
N LEU A 236 15.99 -14.24 -4.05
CA LEU A 236 16.70 -14.29 -5.33
C LEU A 236 17.58 -13.06 -5.60
N GLN A 237 17.64 -12.10 -4.66
CA GLN A 237 18.29 -10.80 -4.84
C GLN A 237 17.73 -9.98 -6.02
N ASN A 238 16.49 -10.28 -6.42
CA ASN A 238 15.79 -9.58 -7.49
C ASN A 238 15.08 -8.31 -6.99
N VAL A 239 15.05 -8.08 -5.69
CA VAL A 239 14.66 -6.82 -5.05
C VAL A 239 15.65 -6.51 -3.93
N GLU A 240 15.84 -5.22 -3.64
CA GLU A 240 16.86 -4.74 -2.70
C GLU A 240 16.55 -5.07 -1.22
N ASP A 241 15.26 -5.10 -0.85
CA ASP A 241 14.80 -5.15 0.54
C ASP A 241 13.64 -6.13 0.69
N ASN A 242 13.55 -6.82 1.84
CA ASN A 242 12.45 -7.74 2.14
C ASN A 242 11.07 -7.04 2.18
N ASN A 243 11.02 -5.77 2.53
CA ASN A 243 9.81 -4.93 2.45
C ASN A 243 9.49 -4.50 1.00
N LYS A 244 10.21 -5.02 0.01
CA LYS A 244 9.93 -4.94 -1.43
C LYS A 244 9.71 -6.33 -2.05
N ASP A 245 9.71 -7.41 -1.26
CA ASP A 245 9.43 -8.76 -1.76
C ASP A 245 7.95 -8.87 -2.15
N LEU A 246 7.66 -9.41 -3.33
CA LEU A 246 6.29 -9.65 -3.80
C LEU A 246 5.99 -11.15 -3.93
N ARG A 247 6.70 -11.98 -3.15
CA ARG A 247 6.38 -13.38 -2.91
C ARG A 247 5.60 -13.56 -1.61
N PHE A 248 4.58 -14.40 -1.68
CA PHE A 248 3.72 -14.84 -0.59
C PHE A 248 3.91 -16.34 -0.40
N GLY A 249 4.66 -16.74 0.64
CA GLY A 249 4.91 -18.14 1.00
C GLY A 249 3.80 -18.76 1.84
N TYR A 250 2.54 -18.59 1.43
CA TYR A 250 1.38 -18.96 2.25
C TYR A 250 1.01 -20.44 2.14
N ASP A 251 1.86 -21.24 1.48
CA ASP A 251 1.87 -22.70 1.57
C ASP A 251 2.37 -23.20 2.93
N VAL A 252 3.14 -22.38 3.65
CA VAL A 252 3.68 -22.69 4.99
C VAL A 252 3.28 -21.67 6.06
N GLU A 253 2.98 -20.43 5.66
CA GLU A 253 2.48 -19.39 6.55
C GLU A 253 0.96 -19.39 6.60
N ASN A 254 0.35 -19.36 7.80
CA ASN A 254 -1.10 -19.28 7.95
C ASN A 254 -1.60 -17.85 7.75
N LYS A 255 -1.43 -17.34 6.52
CA LYS A 255 -1.82 -16.00 6.10
C LYS A 255 -2.66 -16.05 4.83
N LEU A 256 -3.32 -14.93 4.59
CA LEU A 256 -4.19 -14.67 3.46
C LEU A 256 -3.82 -13.30 2.89
N PHE A 257 -3.72 -13.20 1.57
CA PHE A 257 -3.61 -11.93 0.89
C PHE A 257 -4.78 -11.79 -0.07
N VAL A 258 -5.56 -10.72 0.11
CA VAL A 258 -6.64 -10.33 -0.81
C VAL A 258 -6.10 -9.19 -1.66
N ALA A 259 -5.73 -9.49 -2.90
CA ALA A 259 -5.20 -8.47 -3.79
C ALA A 259 -6.33 -7.54 -4.23
N ARG A 260 -6.05 -6.23 -4.19
CA ARG A 260 -6.97 -5.18 -4.59
C ARG A 260 -6.50 -4.41 -5.81
N GLY A 261 -5.21 -4.45 -6.15
CA GLY A 261 -4.71 -3.75 -7.33
C GLY A 261 -3.25 -4.06 -7.64
N LEU A 262 -2.88 -3.90 -8.90
CA LEU A 262 -1.52 -4.08 -9.40
C LEU A 262 -1.20 -2.96 -10.38
N GLY A 263 -0.04 -2.34 -10.19
CA GLY A 263 0.50 -1.32 -11.07
C GLY A 263 1.89 -1.69 -11.56
N ALA A 264 2.21 -1.28 -12.78
CA ALA A 264 3.55 -1.42 -13.35
C ALA A 264 4.00 -0.14 -14.06
N ARG A 265 5.27 0.24 -13.88
CA ARG A 265 5.91 1.27 -14.69
C ARG A 265 6.23 0.73 -16.08
N SER A 266 6.03 1.57 -17.08
CA SER A 266 6.37 1.28 -18.46
C SER A 266 7.88 1.25 -18.68
N HIS A 267 8.34 0.38 -19.57
CA HIS A 267 9.72 0.31 -20.05
C HIS A 267 9.73 -0.25 -21.49
N THR A 268 10.64 0.22 -22.36
CA THR A 268 10.72 -0.16 -23.79
C THR A 268 10.85 -1.67 -24.01
N ASN A 269 11.55 -2.35 -23.10
CA ASN A 269 11.77 -3.80 -23.18
C ASN A 269 10.74 -4.64 -22.40
N LEU A 270 9.82 -4.03 -21.67
CA LEU A 270 8.80 -4.77 -20.90
C LEU A 270 7.70 -5.29 -21.84
N ARG A 271 7.19 -6.49 -21.56
CA ARG A 271 6.12 -7.12 -22.35
C ARG A 271 4.95 -7.61 -21.52
N TYR A 272 5.21 -8.34 -20.45
CA TYR A 272 4.16 -8.96 -19.64
C TYR A 272 4.39 -8.80 -18.15
N ILE A 273 3.30 -8.66 -17.39
CA ILE A 273 3.25 -8.75 -15.93
C ILE A 273 2.05 -9.58 -15.50
N TRP A 274 2.21 -10.41 -14.47
CA TRP A 274 1.12 -11.25 -13.95
C TRP A 274 1.39 -11.67 -12.50
N PHE A 275 0.35 -12.20 -11.86
CA PHE A 275 0.47 -13.00 -10.65
C PHE A 275 0.57 -14.48 -10.99
N ASP A 276 1.52 -15.15 -10.38
CA ASP A 276 1.63 -16.62 -10.40
C ASP A 276 1.13 -17.14 -9.05
N LEU A 277 0.04 -17.90 -9.08
CA LEU A 277 -0.56 -18.54 -7.91
C LEU A 277 -0.38 -20.05 -8.06
N ASP A 278 0.57 -20.62 -7.34
CA ASP A 278 0.94 -22.04 -7.38
C ASP A 278 1.17 -22.60 -8.80
N GLY A 279 1.80 -21.80 -9.66
CA GLY A 279 2.05 -22.15 -11.07
C GLY A 279 0.94 -21.77 -12.04
N GLU A 280 -0.17 -21.21 -11.57
CA GLU A 280 -1.24 -20.68 -12.41
C GLU A 280 -1.07 -19.18 -12.65
N GLU A 281 -1.00 -18.77 -13.92
CA GLU A 281 -0.86 -17.37 -14.31
C GLU A 281 -2.19 -16.61 -14.23
N ARG A 282 -2.16 -15.41 -13.63
CA ARG A 282 -3.34 -14.57 -13.37
C ARG A 282 -3.07 -13.11 -13.75
N PRO A 283 -3.84 -12.55 -14.71
CA PRO A 283 -4.79 -13.25 -15.59
C PRO A 283 -4.09 -14.29 -16.48
N ALA A 284 -4.83 -15.24 -17.04
CA ALA A 284 -4.27 -16.32 -17.85
C ALA A 284 -3.49 -15.82 -19.08
N ASP A 285 -3.94 -14.71 -19.68
CA ASP A 285 -3.26 -14.08 -20.82
C ASP A 285 -2.19 -13.06 -20.41
N ARG A 286 -1.97 -12.89 -19.09
CA ARG A 286 -1.11 -11.87 -18.47
C ARG A 286 -1.55 -10.45 -18.80
N PHE A 287 -1.08 -9.47 -18.04
CA PHE A 287 -1.21 -8.08 -18.46
C PHE A 287 -0.16 -7.79 -19.52
N THR A 288 -0.61 -7.37 -20.71
CA THR A 288 0.31 -6.83 -21.73
C THR A 288 0.70 -5.42 -21.32
N VAL A 289 1.98 -5.22 -21.03
CA VAL A 289 2.54 -3.98 -20.51
C VAL A 289 3.76 -3.61 -21.34
N THR A 290 3.59 -2.65 -22.23
CA THR A 290 4.66 -2.13 -23.09
C THR A 290 4.84 -0.64 -22.81
N GLU A 291 5.87 -0.03 -23.39
CA GLU A 291 6.13 1.39 -23.19
C GLU A 291 4.91 2.28 -23.47
N ASN A 292 4.27 2.08 -24.62
CA ASN A 292 3.19 2.95 -25.12
C ASN A 292 1.78 2.35 -24.95
N LEU A 293 1.68 1.17 -24.33
CA LEU A 293 0.40 0.53 -24.05
C LEU A 293 0.55 -0.23 -22.73
N ASN A 294 0.13 0.41 -21.64
CA ASN A 294 0.20 -0.17 -20.31
C ASN A 294 -1.12 0.09 -19.55
N PRO A 295 -2.08 -0.84 -19.61
CA PRO A 295 -3.38 -0.69 -18.94
C PRO A 295 -3.27 -0.68 -17.41
N ILE A 296 -2.12 -1.07 -16.87
CA ILE A 296 -1.85 -1.06 -15.43
C ILE A 296 -0.78 -0.02 -15.05
N LEU A 297 -0.61 1.05 -15.84
CA LEU A 297 0.33 2.13 -15.52
C LEU A 297 -0.04 2.82 -14.21
N PHE A 298 0.93 3.04 -13.33
CA PHE A 298 0.78 3.81 -12.09
C PHE A 298 1.92 4.81 -11.91
N GLY A 299 1.78 5.79 -11.02
CA GLY A 299 2.78 6.82 -10.80
C GLY A 299 2.67 7.92 -11.86
N LYS A 300 3.79 8.52 -12.27
CA LYS A 300 3.76 9.63 -13.24
C LYS A 300 3.19 9.16 -14.58
N GLY A 301 2.29 9.93 -15.19
CA GLY A 301 1.55 9.54 -16.40
C GLY A 301 2.43 9.27 -17.64
N THR A 302 3.72 9.62 -17.60
CA THR A 302 4.68 9.29 -18.65
C THR A 302 4.88 7.78 -18.80
N PRO A 303 5.04 7.27 -20.03
CA PRO A 303 5.12 8.02 -21.30
C PRO A 303 3.76 8.26 -21.99
N GLU A 304 2.64 7.75 -21.46
CA GLU A 304 1.31 7.92 -22.07
C GLU A 304 0.84 9.38 -22.09
N PHE A 305 1.28 10.17 -21.12
CA PHE A 305 1.07 11.62 -21.03
C PHE A 305 2.41 12.39 -21.08
N PRO A 306 2.40 13.66 -21.52
CA PRO A 306 3.60 14.51 -21.52
C PRO A 306 4.28 14.62 -20.15
N ALA A 307 5.61 14.63 -20.13
CA ALA A 307 6.41 14.58 -18.90
C ALA A 307 6.38 15.85 -18.04
N ASP A 308 6.05 16.97 -18.67
CA ASP A 308 5.87 18.28 -18.05
C ASP A 308 4.50 18.46 -17.41
N LEU A 309 3.53 17.58 -17.72
CA LEU A 309 2.24 17.56 -17.05
C LEU A 309 2.39 16.85 -15.69
N PRO A 310 2.10 17.52 -14.56
CA PRO A 310 2.16 16.91 -13.24
C PRO A 310 0.91 16.04 -13.02
N LEU A 311 0.77 14.99 -13.84
CA LEU A 311 -0.33 14.05 -13.83
C LEU A 311 0.17 12.69 -13.37
N TYR A 312 -0.57 12.07 -12.47
CA TYR A 312 -0.28 10.75 -11.96
C TYR A 312 -1.48 9.82 -12.15
N LEU A 313 -1.19 8.53 -12.29
CA LEU A 313 -2.18 7.47 -12.34
C LEU A 313 -2.09 6.68 -11.02
N PRO A 314 -3.23 6.40 -10.34
CA PRO A 314 -3.23 5.55 -9.16
C PRO A 314 -2.91 4.11 -9.56
N ILE A 315 -2.62 3.25 -8.59
CA ILE A 315 -2.53 1.81 -8.83
C ILE A 315 -3.93 1.30 -9.26
N PRO A 316 -4.07 0.72 -10.46
CA PRO A 316 -5.37 0.24 -10.91
C PRO A 316 -5.90 -0.88 -10.02
N GLN A 317 -7.18 -0.77 -9.64
CA GLN A 317 -7.80 -1.73 -8.72
C GLN A 317 -8.57 -2.80 -9.49
N PHE A 318 -8.55 -4.01 -8.95
CA PHE A 318 -9.34 -5.13 -9.42
C PHE A 318 -10.75 -5.08 -8.81
N SER A 319 -11.70 -5.73 -9.48
CA SER A 319 -12.96 -6.07 -8.83
C SER A 319 -12.67 -6.93 -7.59
N ILE A 320 -13.35 -6.63 -6.49
CA ILE A 320 -13.14 -7.28 -5.19
C ILE A 320 -13.28 -8.81 -5.30
N ASN A 321 -12.32 -9.55 -4.71
CA ASN A 321 -12.26 -11.02 -4.55
C ASN A 321 -11.76 -11.86 -5.75
N ASP A 322 -11.25 -11.27 -6.82
CA ASP A 322 -10.80 -12.05 -7.98
C ASP A 322 -9.41 -12.70 -7.80
N LEU A 323 -8.59 -12.19 -6.88
CA LEU A 323 -7.24 -12.71 -6.64
C LEU A 323 -6.94 -12.80 -5.14
N ILE A 324 -6.98 -14.03 -4.64
CA ILE A 324 -6.71 -14.38 -3.25
C ILE A 324 -5.55 -15.38 -3.21
N VAL A 325 -4.61 -15.17 -2.30
CA VAL A 325 -3.53 -16.12 -1.99
C VAL A 325 -3.82 -16.75 -0.63
N TYR A 326 -4.11 -18.05 -0.60
CA TYR A 326 -4.37 -18.78 0.66
C TYR A 326 -4.00 -20.26 0.59
N ARG A 327 -3.13 -20.70 1.51
CA ARG A 327 -2.60 -22.08 1.54
C ARG A 327 -1.91 -22.49 0.24
N GLU A 328 -1.30 -21.52 -0.42
CA GLU A 328 -0.63 -21.66 -1.71
C GLU A 328 0.48 -20.60 -1.83
N LYS A 329 1.36 -20.74 -2.83
CA LYS A 329 2.38 -19.73 -3.13
C LYS A 329 1.82 -18.69 -4.07
N GLY A 330 2.09 -17.42 -3.80
CA GLY A 330 1.85 -16.32 -4.72
C GLY A 330 3.14 -15.58 -5.05
N VAL A 331 3.32 -15.13 -6.29
CA VAL A 331 4.42 -14.22 -6.63
C VAL A 331 4.07 -13.32 -7.82
N VAL A 332 4.48 -12.06 -7.77
CA VAL A 332 4.41 -11.15 -8.93
C VAL A 332 5.58 -11.42 -9.87
N LYS A 333 5.28 -11.61 -11.15
CA LYS A 333 6.26 -11.88 -12.20
C LYS A 333 6.16 -10.87 -13.33
N MET A 334 7.28 -10.67 -14.03
CA MET A 334 7.33 -9.95 -15.29
C MET A 334 8.14 -10.69 -16.35
N GLN A 335 7.97 -10.34 -17.62
CA GLN A 335 8.77 -10.85 -18.72
C GLN A 335 9.06 -9.72 -19.72
N ASP A 336 10.31 -9.68 -20.18
CA ASP A 336 10.74 -8.76 -21.24
C ASP A 336 10.32 -9.23 -22.65
N ASN A 337 10.58 -8.41 -23.64
CA ASN A 337 10.25 -8.65 -25.05
C ASN A 337 11.32 -9.44 -25.83
N GLY A 338 12.30 -10.03 -25.14
CA GLY A 338 13.48 -10.67 -25.71
C GLY A 338 14.75 -9.82 -25.61
N THR A 339 14.64 -8.60 -25.08
CA THR A 339 15.78 -7.74 -24.73
C THR A 339 15.79 -7.53 -23.22
N SER A 340 16.95 -7.74 -22.57
CA SER A 340 17.09 -7.55 -21.13
C SER A 340 16.69 -6.13 -20.68
N ILE A 341 16.05 -6.03 -19.53
CA ILE A 341 15.79 -4.79 -18.80
C ILE A 341 16.91 -4.63 -17.76
N PRO A 342 17.61 -3.49 -17.72
CA PRO A 342 18.68 -3.25 -16.75
C PRO A 342 18.13 -3.18 -15.32
N THR A 343 19.01 -3.33 -14.32
CA THR A 343 18.71 -3.00 -12.92
C THR A 343 18.08 -1.62 -12.81
N ASP A 344 17.12 -1.47 -11.91
CA ASP A 344 16.31 -0.28 -11.67
C ASP A 344 15.43 0.17 -12.85
N GLY A 345 15.28 -0.66 -13.88
CA GLY A 345 14.53 -0.34 -15.10
C GLY A 345 13.00 -0.42 -14.97
N VAL A 346 12.47 -1.28 -14.10
CA VAL A 346 11.02 -1.48 -13.91
C VAL A 346 10.66 -1.50 -12.44
N THR A 347 9.58 -0.81 -12.11
CA THR A 347 8.95 -0.83 -10.79
C THR A 347 7.52 -1.34 -10.92
N VAL A 348 7.11 -2.21 -10.01
CA VAL A 348 5.72 -2.65 -9.83
C VAL A 348 5.22 -2.25 -8.44
N ALA A 349 3.92 -2.10 -8.29
CA ALA A 349 3.29 -1.83 -7.01
C ALA A 349 2.02 -2.68 -6.82
N LEU A 350 1.84 -3.19 -5.61
CA LEU A 350 0.77 -4.10 -5.25
C LEU A 350 -0.01 -3.52 -4.06
N LEU A 351 -1.33 -3.44 -4.23
CA LEU A 351 -2.29 -2.99 -3.22
C LEU A 351 -3.17 -4.18 -2.80
N GLY A 352 -3.49 -4.29 -1.51
CA GLY A 352 -4.37 -5.34 -1.01
C GLY A 352 -4.69 -5.22 0.47
N THR A 353 -5.16 -6.33 1.02
CA THR A 353 -5.35 -6.55 2.46
C THR A 353 -4.61 -7.82 2.85
N GLU A 354 -3.75 -7.74 3.86
CA GLU A 354 -3.11 -8.90 4.45
C GLU A 354 -3.88 -9.31 5.72
N ILE A 355 -4.23 -10.58 5.81
CA ILE A 355 -4.80 -11.18 7.01
C ILE A 355 -3.85 -12.27 7.49
N ASP A 356 -3.30 -12.09 8.68
CA ASP A 356 -2.48 -13.11 9.33
C ASP A 356 -3.33 -13.84 10.36
N LEU A 357 -3.59 -15.12 10.13
CA LEU A 357 -4.50 -15.93 10.94
C LEU A 357 -3.83 -16.49 12.21
N GLY A 358 -2.51 -16.36 12.33
CA GLY A 358 -1.73 -16.93 13.43
C GLY A 358 -1.50 -18.44 13.30
N GLY A 359 -0.32 -18.89 13.79
CA GLY A 359 0.10 -20.29 13.73
C GLY A 359 0.87 -20.66 12.45
N LYS A 360 1.36 -21.92 12.40
CA LYS A 360 1.91 -22.55 11.19
C LYS A 360 0.86 -23.49 10.61
N ILE A 361 0.87 -23.67 9.28
CA ILE A 361 0.00 -24.62 8.57
C ILE A 361 0.43 -26.05 8.87
#